data_AF-A0A9D4AEC9-F1
#
_entry.id   AF-A0A9D4AEC9-F1
#
_cell.length_a   1.000
_cell.length_b   1.000
_cell.length_c   1.000
_cell.angle_alpha   90.00
_cell.angle_beta   90.00
_cell.angle_gamma   90.00
#
_symmetry.space_group_name_H-M   'P 1'
#
loop_
_entity.id
_entity.type
_entity.pdbx_description
1 polymer ?
#
loop_
_entity_poly.entity_id
_entity_poly.type
_entity_poly.pdbx_seq_one_letter_code
_entity_poly.pdbx_strand_id
1 'polypeptide(L)'
;MHKASGGFGGLRVNSRLLIPVPYPDPADDYTLLVGHFFNKGQKSLKKILDSGRNLGRCDGVHLNGKLAKGDGKDEPLFTMEARKTYKYRICNVGLKTAINVRFQNHQMKLVEMEGSHTMQNEYKSLDVHVGQCFAVLVKADKDPEDYYVVASTRFTRRQVTATGIIRYKIGKGPASSELPPPPVGWAWSLNQFRTFRWNLTASAARPNPQDEVDGKLRYALNGVSHDNEFKTPLKLAEYFNIAKKEFEYDTIPDNPPQRTETIQVKPIVLNASALRLDHLRKSRNRYPIVSFIRLLLLRRRVISRHTIQVFPKSWDVILLMFNNCGMWNIRSEVWDRFYLGQQLYVSVLSLNLSTKDEYNIPEDAQLCGDVISLPKPKPYT
;
A
#
# COMPACT_ATOMS: atom_id res chain seq x y z
N MET A 1 15.14 -1.56 -7.59
CA MET A 1 15.11 -1.58 -6.10
C MET A 1 15.22 -0.16 -5.48
N HIS A 2 14.85 0.93 -6.17
CA HIS A 2 15.19 2.30 -5.72
C HIS A 2 14.58 2.70 -4.36
N LYS A 3 13.38 2.23 -4.03
CA LYS A 3 12.73 2.40 -2.70
C LYS A 3 13.64 1.96 -1.54
N ALA A 4 14.46 0.92 -1.74
CA ALA A 4 15.40 0.40 -0.75
C ALA A 4 16.59 1.32 -0.43
N SER A 5 16.82 2.35 -1.25
CA SER A 5 17.88 3.36 -1.07
C SER A 5 17.30 4.76 -0.87
N GLY A 6 16.10 4.87 -0.27
CA GLY A 6 15.47 6.15 0.04
C GLY A 6 14.66 6.77 -1.10
N GLY A 7 14.41 6.04 -2.20
CA GLY A 7 13.54 6.47 -3.31
C GLY A 7 12.06 6.47 -2.93
N PHE A 8 11.67 7.31 -1.96
CA PHE A 8 10.31 7.54 -1.49
C PHE A 8 10.20 8.93 -0.82
N GLY A 9 8.98 9.46 -0.68
CA GLY A 9 8.73 10.74 -0.04
C GLY A 9 7.27 10.88 0.42
N GLY A 10 6.98 11.94 1.17
CA GLY A 10 5.63 12.25 1.63
C GLY A 10 4.86 13.12 0.64
N LEU A 11 3.75 12.62 0.10
CA LEU A 11 2.77 13.41 -0.64
C LEU A 11 1.59 13.74 0.28
N ARG A 12 1.28 15.03 0.46
CA ARG A 12 0.13 15.50 1.25
C ARG A 12 -0.91 16.13 0.33
N VAL A 13 -2.07 15.49 0.20
CA VAL A 13 -3.28 16.11 -0.38
C VAL A 13 -4.14 16.60 0.79
N ASN A 14 -4.51 17.88 0.73
CA ASN A 14 -5.33 18.53 1.75
C ASN A 14 -6.70 18.91 1.16
N SER A 15 -7.71 18.99 2.02
CA SER A 15 -9.03 19.52 1.65
C SER A 15 -8.92 20.95 1.16
N ARG A 16 -9.80 21.36 0.23
CA ARG A 16 -9.98 22.77 -0.12
C ARG A 16 -10.55 23.51 1.10
N LEU A 17 -10.19 24.78 1.27
CA LEU A 17 -10.52 25.59 2.47
C LEU A 17 -12.01 25.62 2.86
N LEU A 18 -12.93 25.38 1.92
CA LEU A 18 -14.38 25.38 2.14
C LEU A 18 -14.98 23.96 2.27
N ILE A 19 -14.17 22.91 2.31
CA ILE A 19 -14.60 21.52 2.49
C ILE A 19 -14.29 21.09 3.94
N PRO A 20 -15.28 21.04 4.85
CA PRO A 20 -15.03 20.69 6.24
C PRO A 20 -14.58 19.23 6.38
N VAL A 21 -13.53 19.02 7.17
CA VAL A 21 -13.08 17.68 7.60
C VAL A 21 -13.81 17.29 8.90
N PRO A 22 -13.99 15.99 9.20
CA PRO A 22 -14.80 15.54 10.35
C PRO A 22 -14.08 15.69 11.71
N TYR A 23 -13.17 16.64 11.87
CA TYR A 23 -12.39 16.89 13.08
C TYR A 23 -11.96 18.37 13.14
N PRO A 24 -11.73 18.95 14.34
CA PRO A 24 -11.18 20.30 14.47
C PRO A 24 -9.78 20.42 13.87
N ASP A 25 -9.42 21.61 13.39
CA ASP A 25 -8.11 21.85 12.79
C ASP A 25 -6.95 21.59 13.77
N PRO A 26 -5.92 20.84 13.35
CA PRO A 26 -4.74 20.61 14.17
C PRO A 26 -3.81 21.83 14.13
N ALA A 27 -2.96 21.96 15.16
CA ALA A 27 -1.94 23.00 15.23
C ALA A 27 -0.76 22.76 14.26
N ASP A 28 -0.57 21.53 13.75
CA ASP A 28 0.31 21.21 12.61
C ASP A 28 -0.11 19.85 11.96
N ASP A 29 0.32 19.62 10.72
CA ASP A 29 0.10 18.42 9.90
C ASP A 29 1.43 17.73 9.53
N TYR A 30 1.98 16.98 10.48
CA TYR A 30 3.27 16.32 10.37
C TYR A 30 3.23 15.05 9.52
N THR A 31 4.30 14.80 8.76
CA THR A 31 4.50 13.53 8.03
C THR A 31 5.45 12.61 8.79
N LEU A 32 5.07 11.33 8.93
CA LEU A 32 5.83 10.30 9.63
C LEU A 32 6.00 9.05 8.73
N LEU A 33 7.09 8.99 7.99
CA LEU A 33 7.49 7.85 7.18
C LEU A 33 8.22 6.84 8.07
N VAL A 34 7.54 5.76 8.43
CA VAL A 34 8.13 4.62 9.16
C VAL A 34 8.53 3.54 8.18
N GLY A 35 9.65 2.88 8.43
CA GLY A 35 10.12 1.82 7.55
C GLY A 35 11.21 1.00 8.20
N HIS A 36 11.54 -0.13 7.58
CA HIS A 36 12.78 -0.84 7.86
C HIS A 36 13.78 -0.63 6.73
N PHE A 37 15.05 -0.80 7.05
CA PHE A 37 16.14 -0.77 6.09
C PHE A 37 16.96 -2.06 6.12
N PHE A 38 17.81 -2.20 5.10
CA PHE A 38 18.85 -3.21 5.01
C PHE A 38 20.19 -2.51 4.81
N ASN A 39 21.25 -3.01 5.43
CA ASN A 39 22.62 -2.53 5.25
C ASN A 39 23.18 -2.92 3.86
N LYS A 40 22.57 -3.89 3.19
CA LYS A 40 22.89 -4.28 1.82
C LYS A 40 22.33 -3.25 0.84
N GLY A 41 23.22 -2.60 0.08
CA GLY A 41 22.81 -1.66 -0.98
C GLY A 41 21.93 -2.29 -2.06
N GLN A 42 21.12 -1.47 -2.74
CA GLN A 42 20.01 -1.93 -3.58
C GLN A 42 20.37 -2.90 -4.72
N LYS A 43 21.59 -2.82 -5.29
CA LYS A 43 22.07 -3.78 -6.31
C LYS A 43 22.24 -5.19 -5.72
N SER A 44 22.68 -5.29 -4.47
CA SER A 44 22.83 -6.57 -3.75
C SER A 44 21.49 -7.14 -3.31
N LEU A 45 20.52 -6.29 -2.92
CA LEU A 45 19.14 -6.73 -2.66
C LEU A 45 18.47 -7.25 -3.94
N LYS A 46 18.68 -6.58 -5.10
CA LYS A 46 18.21 -7.07 -6.41
C LYS A 46 18.77 -8.47 -6.69
N LYS A 47 20.10 -8.67 -6.58
CA LYS A 47 20.75 -9.98 -6.80
C LYS A 47 20.22 -11.10 -5.88
N ILE A 48 19.73 -10.80 -4.68
CA ILE A 48 19.11 -11.80 -3.80
C ILE A 48 17.76 -12.25 -4.40
N LEU A 49 16.91 -11.31 -4.81
CA LEU A 49 15.62 -11.62 -5.46
C LEU A 49 15.82 -12.28 -6.83
N ASP A 50 16.76 -11.79 -7.65
CA ASP A 50 17.14 -12.42 -8.93
C ASP A 50 17.58 -13.89 -8.75
N SER A 51 18.14 -14.24 -7.58
CA SER A 51 18.51 -15.62 -7.24
C SER A 51 17.35 -16.48 -6.69
N GLY A 52 16.09 -16.02 -6.79
CA GLY A 52 14.93 -16.75 -6.31
C GLY A 52 14.87 -16.87 -4.78
N ARG A 53 15.38 -15.86 -4.05
CA ARG A 53 15.44 -15.86 -2.58
C ARG A 53 14.80 -14.61 -1.98
N ASN A 54 14.14 -14.77 -0.84
CA ASN A 54 13.60 -13.65 -0.06
C ASN A 54 14.73 -12.76 0.50
N LEU A 55 14.44 -11.50 0.80
CA LEU A 55 15.42 -10.52 1.31
C LEU A 55 15.90 -10.80 2.74
N GLY A 56 15.48 -11.91 3.36
CA GLY A 56 15.80 -12.26 4.74
C GLY A 56 15.12 -11.35 5.76
N ARG A 57 15.86 -11.00 6.82
CA ARG A 57 15.46 -10.12 7.92
C ARG A 57 16.08 -8.73 7.71
N CYS A 58 15.31 -7.67 7.98
CA CYS A 58 15.79 -6.29 7.97
C CYS A 58 16.77 -6.00 9.11
N ASP A 59 17.74 -5.13 8.86
CA ASP A 59 18.80 -4.78 9.81
C ASP A 59 18.33 -3.76 10.86
N GLY A 60 17.52 -2.77 10.45
CA GLY A 60 17.05 -1.67 11.30
C GLY A 60 15.67 -1.14 10.96
N VAL A 61 15.16 -0.22 11.79
CA VAL A 61 13.90 0.55 11.60
C VAL A 61 14.26 2.04 11.63
N HIS A 62 13.49 2.90 10.95
CA HIS A 62 13.68 4.35 10.94
C HIS A 62 12.37 5.11 11.10
N LEU A 63 12.45 6.37 11.53
CA LEU A 63 11.36 7.36 11.49
C LEU A 63 11.86 8.60 10.74
N ASN A 64 11.30 8.90 9.55
CA ASN A 64 11.80 9.92 8.61
C ASN A 64 13.32 9.82 8.33
N GLY A 65 13.87 8.60 8.28
CA GLY A 65 15.31 8.36 8.12
C GLY A 65 16.17 8.62 9.36
N LYS A 66 15.63 9.21 10.43
CA LYS A 66 16.31 9.41 11.72
C LYS A 66 16.05 8.22 12.68
N LEU A 67 16.95 8.11 13.66
CA LEU A 67 16.80 7.33 14.88
C LEU A 67 17.31 8.20 16.04
N ALA A 68 16.57 8.24 17.15
CA ALA A 68 17.05 8.82 18.40
C ALA A 68 17.96 7.83 19.14
N LYS A 69 18.95 8.35 19.87
CA LYS A 69 19.87 7.59 20.73
C LYS A 69 19.36 7.41 22.16
N GLY A 70 18.55 8.36 22.63
CA GLY A 70 18.17 8.50 24.04
C GLY A 70 19.26 9.12 24.92
N ASP A 71 20.22 9.83 24.33
CA ASP A 71 21.37 10.43 25.04
C ASP A 71 21.10 11.86 25.57
N GLY A 72 19.87 12.34 25.45
CA GLY A 72 19.44 13.69 25.83
C GLY A 72 19.89 14.79 24.85
N LYS A 73 20.64 14.46 23.79
CA LYS A 73 21.15 15.40 22.77
C LYS A 73 20.46 15.24 21.42
N ASP A 74 19.54 14.30 21.31
CA ASP A 74 18.72 14.09 20.12
C ASP A 74 17.90 15.33 19.73
N GLU A 75 17.90 15.62 18.43
CA GLU A 75 16.98 16.58 17.83
C GLU A 75 15.53 16.08 17.91
N PRO A 76 14.55 16.97 18.14
CA PRO A 76 13.15 16.60 18.01
C PRO A 76 12.84 16.22 16.56
N LEU A 77 12.22 15.05 16.39
CA LEU A 77 11.56 14.68 15.14
C LEU A 77 10.32 15.56 14.91
N PHE A 78 9.62 15.92 15.99
CA PHE A 78 8.47 16.82 15.99
C PHE A 78 8.44 17.70 17.26
N THR A 79 7.79 18.86 17.18
CA THR A 79 7.64 19.78 18.33
C THR A 79 6.16 19.99 18.67
N MET A 80 5.82 20.06 19.96
CA MET A 80 4.46 20.29 20.46
C MET A 80 4.38 21.50 21.39
N GLU A 81 3.23 22.18 21.37
CA GLU A 81 2.78 23.09 22.42
C GLU A 81 1.75 22.37 23.31
N ALA A 82 1.87 22.54 24.63
CA ALA A 82 0.94 21.92 25.57
C ALA A 82 -0.51 22.32 25.29
N ARG A 83 -1.43 21.37 25.50
CA ARG A 83 -2.89 21.45 25.27
C ARG A 83 -3.34 21.56 23.80
N LYS A 84 -2.44 21.74 22.82
CA LYS A 84 -2.77 21.68 21.38
C LYS A 84 -3.02 20.25 20.89
N THR A 85 -3.56 20.10 19.69
CA THR A 85 -3.71 18.80 18.99
C THR A 85 -2.96 18.84 17.67
N TYR A 86 -2.23 17.78 17.35
CA TYR A 86 -1.38 17.66 16.16
C TYR A 86 -1.83 16.48 15.30
N LYS A 87 -1.74 16.62 13.98
CA LYS A 87 -2.03 15.53 13.04
C LYS A 87 -0.74 14.88 12.57
N TYR A 88 -0.71 13.55 12.56
CA TYR A 88 0.42 12.75 12.11
C TYR A 88 -0.02 11.82 10.98
N ARG A 89 0.52 12.05 9.77
CA ARG A 89 0.34 11.20 8.59
C ARG A 89 1.41 10.11 8.59
N ILE A 90 1.07 8.95 9.16
CA ILE A 90 1.93 7.80 9.39
C ILE A 90 1.87 6.85 8.20
N CYS A 91 2.96 6.71 7.43
CA CYS A 91 3.04 5.84 6.25
C CYS A 91 4.13 4.78 6.39
N ASN A 92 3.84 3.51 6.08
CA ASN A 92 4.85 2.44 6.07
C ASN A 92 5.54 2.36 4.69
N VAL A 93 6.72 2.97 4.59
CA VAL A 93 7.57 3.03 3.39
C VAL A 93 8.57 1.86 3.30
N GLY A 94 8.50 0.87 4.19
CA GLY A 94 9.36 -0.32 4.15
C GLY A 94 9.17 -1.20 2.90
N LEU A 95 9.90 -2.33 2.85
CA LEU A 95 9.84 -3.26 1.72
C LEU A 95 8.96 -4.49 1.98
N LYS A 96 8.93 -5.03 3.21
CA LYS A 96 8.33 -6.35 3.49
C LYS A 96 7.74 -6.59 4.90
N THR A 97 7.62 -5.58 5.77
CA THR A 97 7.30 -5.80 7.20
C THR A 97 6.35 -4.73 7.73
N ALA A 98 5.30 -5.16 8.42
CA ALA A 98 4.43 -4.27 9.16
C ALA A 98 5.16 -3.66 10.37
N ILE A 99 4.90 -2.39 10.64
CA ILE A 99 5.51 -1.64 11.73
C ILE A 99 4.39 -1.28 12.72
N ASN A 100 4.55 -1.60 13.99
CA ASN A 100 3.70 -1.05 15.04
C ASN A 100 4.27 0.29 15.49
N VAL A 101 3.46 1.35 15.43
CA VAL A 101 3.81 2.71 15.85
C VAL A 101 3.07 3.04 17.15
N ARG A 102 3.77 3.66 18.09
CA ARG A 102 3.30 4.08 19.43
C ARG A 102 3.81 5.47 19.73
N PHE A 103 3.03 6.26 20.47
CA PHE A 103 3.47 7.54 21.03
C PHE A 103 3.48 7.35 22.55
N GLN A 104 4.64 7.53 23.20
CA GLN A 104 4.82 7.29 24.63
C GLN A 104 3.83 8.14 25.44
N ASN A 105 3.08 7.51 26.34
CA ASN A 105 2.03 8.10 27.18
C ASN A 105 0.84 8.78 26.44
N HIS A 106 0.84 8.83 25.11
CA HIS A 106 -0.17 9.52 24.31
C HIS A 106 -1.12 8.54 23.59
N GLN A 107 -2.34 8.99 23.29
CA GLN A 107 -3.29 8.25 22.44
C GLN A 107 -3.33 8.84 21.03
N MET A 108 -3.65 7.98 20.05
CA MET A 108 -3.79 8.31 18.63
C MET A 108 -5.25 8.12 18.20
N LYS A 109 -5.94 9.22 17.90
CA LYS A 109 -7.29 9.18 17.31
C LYS A 109 -7.19 9.01 15.80
N LEU A 110 -7.62 7.88 15.26
CA LEU A 110 -7.56 7.61 13.81
C LEU A 110 -8.65 8.42 13.06
N VAL A 111 -8.24 9.35 12.19
CA VAL A 111 -9.15 10.24 11.45
C VAL A 111 -9.12 10.08 9.92
N GLU A 112 -8.09 9.42 9.40
CA GLU A 112 -7.91 9.14 7.97
C GLU A 112 -7.19 7.79 7.80
N MET A 113 -7.56 7.02 6.78
CA MET A 113 -6.81 5.88 6.31
C MET A 113 -6.82 5.90 4.78
N GLU A 114 -5.63 5.97 4.19
CA GLU A 114 -5.42 5.85 2.74
C GLU A 114 -6.32 6.81 1.93
N GLY A 115 -6.34 8.08 2.36
CA GLY A 115 -7.16 9.16 1.79
C GLY A 115 -8.64 9.18 2.21
N SER A 116 -9.13 8.16 2.92
CA SER A 116 -10.53 8.03 3.33
C SER A 116 -10.74 8.34 4.82
N HIS A 117 -11.73 9.19 5.15
CA HIS A 117 -12.05 9.49 6.54
C HIS A 117 -12.68 8.31 7.29
N THR A 118 -12.05 7.91 8.40
CA THR A 118 -12.51 6.82 9.27
C THR A 118 -13.63 7.26 10.22
N MET A 119 -14.37 6.30 10.76
CA MET A 119 -14.98 6.53 12.08
C MET A 119 -13.85 6.66 13.12
N GLN A 120 -13.95 7.63 14.01
CA GLN A 120 -12.85 7.98 14.90
C GLN A 120 -12.80 7.08 16.12
N ASN A 121 -11.75 6.26 16.19
CA ASN A 121 -11.42 5.41 17.33
C ASN A 121 -10.08 5.85 17.92
N GLU A 122 -9.91 5.71 19.24
CA GLU A 122 -8.65 5.94 19.95
C GLU A 122 -7.79 4.67 19.98
N TYR A 123 -6.47 4.82 19.79
CA TYR A 123 -5.51 3.72 19.82
C TYR A 123 -4.24 4.10 20.61
N LYS A 124 -3.77 3.20 21.49
CA LYS A 124 -2.45 3.31 22.14
C LYS A 124 -1.28 2.86 21.23
N SER A 125 -1.58 2.09 20.18
CA SER A 125 -0.62 1.61 19.19
C SER A 125 -1.33 1.33 17.86
N LEU A 126 -0.63 1.41 16.72
CA LEU A 126 -1.17 1.06 15.41
C LEU A 126 -0.20 0.17 14.63
N ASP A 127 -0.65 -1.01 14.21
CA ASP A 127 0.00 -1.83 13.18
C ASP A 127 -0.26 -1.23 11.79
N VAL A 128 0.78 -0.71 11.15
CA VAL A 128 0.77 -0.16 9.79
C VAL A 128 1.44 -1.17 8.85
N HIS A 129 0.70 -1.74 7.91
CA HIS A 129 1.25 -2.69 6.92
C HIS A 129 1.90 -1.94 5.76
N VAL A 130 2.83 -2.58 5.03
CA VAL A 130 3.59 -1.91 3.95
C VAL A 130 2.64 -1.33 2.90
N GLY A 131 2.87 -0.07 2.50
CA GLY A 131 2.01 0.65 1.55
C GLY A 131 0.86 1.44 2.20
N GLN A 132 0.48 1.12 3.44
CA GLN A 132 -0.60 1.81 4.15
C GLN A 132 -0.13 3.16 4.72
N CYS A 133 -1.04 4.13 4.67
CA CYS A 133 -0.92 5.45 5.31
C CYS A 133 -2.15 5.72 6.18
N PHE A 134 -1.94 6.16 7.42
CA PHE A 134 -2.99 6.57 8.36
C PHE A 134 -2.75 8.04 8.76
N ALA A 135 -3.80 8.85 8.94
CA ALA A 135 -3.68 10.10 9.68
C ALA A 135 -4.32 9.95 11.05
N VAL A 136 -3.57 10.29 12.09
CA VAL A 136 -4.02 10.29 13.49
C VAL A 136 -3.92 11.68 14.08
N LEU A 137 -4.84 12.02 14.98
CA LEU A 137 -4.70 13.18 15.87
C LEU A 137 -4.09 12.72 17.20
N VAL A 138 -3.08 13.44 17.67
CA VAL A 138 -2.45 13.26 18.98
C VAL A 138 -2.51 14.58 19.72
N LYS A 139 -3.05 14.56 20.94
CA LYS A 139 -3.20 15.75 21.78
C LYS A 139 -2.02 15.87 22.74
N ALA A 140 -1.44 17.06 22.82
CA ALA A 140 -0.33 17.37 23.70
C ALA A 140 -0.81 17.59 25.16
N ASP A 141 -1.40 16.56 25.77
CA ASP A 141 -2.03 16.62 27.09
C ASP A 141 -1.30 15.86 28.19
N LYS A 142 0.03 15.79 28.06
CA LYS A 142 0.94 15.34 29.11
C LYS A 142 1.77 16.52 29.61
N ASP A 143 2.65 16.28 30.58
CA ASP A 143 3.48 17.32 31.17
C ASP A 143 4.54 17.83 30.17
N PRO A 144 5.08 19.06 30.35
CA PRO A 144 6.10 19.59 29.45
C PRO A 144 7.45 18.86 29.59
N GLU A 145 7.65 17.81 28.80
CA GLU A 145 8.89 17.05 28.65
C GLU A 145 9.04 16.52 27.20
N ASP A 146 10.13 15.80 26.94
CA ASP A 146 10.29 15.01 25.72
C ASP A 146 9.52 13.68 25.81
N TYR A 147 9.06 13.16 24.67
CA TYR A 147 8.38 11.86 24.55
C TYR A 147 8.86 11.07 23.34
N TYR A 148 8.93 9.74 23.43
CA TYR A 148 9.26 8.91 22.27
C TYR A 148 8.05 8.61 21.37
N VAL A 149 8.19 8.84 20.07
CA VAL A 149 7.55 8.00 19.06
C VAL A 149 8.36 6.72 18.95
N VAL A 150 7.71 5.56 19.05
CA VAL A 150 8.35 4.24 18.97
C VAL A 150 7.80 3.47 17.78
N ALA A 151 8.68 3.07 16.87
CA ALA A 151 8.37 2.21 15.73
C ALA A 151 9.05 0.85 15.92
N SER A 152 8.34 -0.25 15.72
CA SER A 152 8.94 -1.59 15.83
C SER A 152 8.34 -2.62 14.89
N THR A 153 9.16 -3.57 14.40
CA THR A 153 8.73 -4.62 13.48
C THR A 153 7.69 -5.55 14.10
N ARG A 154 6.76 -6.01 13.27
CA ARG A 154 5.72 -6.99 13.63
C ARG A 154 5.82 -8.22 12.75
N PHE A 155 5.41 -9.36 13.30
CA PHE A 155 5.40 -10.68 12.63
C PHE A 155 6.79 -11.18 12.20
N THR A 156 7.85 -10.71 12.89
CA THR A 156 9.26 -11.09 12.69
C THR A 156 9.78 -11.88 13.90
N ARG A 157 10.53 -12.98 13.69
CA ARG A 157 11.09 -13.83 14.78
C ARG A 157 11.86 -13.07 15.87
N ARG A 158 12.59 -12.00 15.50
CA ARG A 158 13.21 -11.04 16.42
C ARG A 158 12.68 -9.64 16.08
N GLN A 159 12.13 -8.96 17.08
CA GLN A 159 11.73 -7.56 16.96
C GLN A 159 12.95 -6.67 16.70
N VAL A 160 12.75 -5.63 15.90
CA VAL A 160 13.65 -4.47 15.76
C VAL A 160 12.85 -3.23 16.09
N THR A 161 13.43 -2.32 16.86
CA THR A 161 12.79 -1.09 17.37
C THR A 161 13.64 0.12 16.98
N ALA A 162 12.99 1.24 16.69
CA ALA A 162 13.61 2.56 16.63
C ALA A 162 12.72 3.59 17.34
N THR A 163 13.34 4.68 17.80
CA THR A 163 12.70 5.78 18.52
C THR A 163 12.97 7.12 17.83
N GLY A 164 12.13 8.11 18.10
CA GLY A 164 12.30 9.50 17.68
C GLY A 164 11.64 10.43 18.69
N ILE A 165 12.24 11.60 18.96
CA ILE A 165 11.79 12.53 20.00
C ILE A 165 10.64 13.41 19.51
N ILE A 166 9.59 13.54 20.33
CA ILE A 166 8.68 14.68 20.36
C ILE A 166 9.11 15.59 21.50
N ARG A 167 9.32 16.88 21.25
CA ARG A 167 9.68 17.86 22.29
C ARG A 167 8.53 18.83 22.56
N TYR A 168 8.11 18.95 23.82
CA TYR A 168 7.22 20.05 24.21
C TYR A 168 8.03 21.36 24.29
N LYS A 169 7.57 22.46 23.66
CA LYS A 169 8.35 23.72 23.50
C LYS A 169 8.89 24.32 24.81
N ILE A 170 8.16 24.14 25.92
CA ILE A 170 8.49 24.69 27.24
C ILE A 170 9.03 23.57 28.17
N GLY A 171 9.28 22.38 27.62
CA GLY A 171 9.59 21.19 28.39
C GLY A 171 11.02 21.15 28.94
N LYS A 172 11.18 20.51 30.10
CA LYS A 172 12.46 20.43 30.82
C LYS A 172 12.71 19.04 31.42
N GLY A 173 12.50 17.99 30.62
CA GLY A 173 12.79 16.61 30.98
C GLY A 173 13.10 15.77 29.73
N PRO A 174 14.05 14.83 29.77
CA PRO A 174 14.25 13.85 28.71
C PRO A 174 13.13 12.80 28.73
N ALA A 175 12.85 12.19 27.58
CA ALA A 175 11.83 11.15 27.47
C ALA A 175 12.18 9.93 28.33
N SER A 176 11.22 9.45 29.12
CA SER A 176 11.37 8.25 29.97
C SER A 176 11.93 7.07 29.18
N SER A 177 12.88 6.34 29.76
CA SER A 177 13.46 5.13 29.15
C SER A 177 12.47 3.97 29.02
N GLU A 178 11.32 4.01 29.69
CA GLU A 178 10.28 3.00 29.56
C GLU A 178 9.48 3.19 28.25
N LEU A 179 9.84 2.39 27.24
CA LEU A 179 9.14 2.38 25.96
C LEU A 179 7.88 1.52 26.03
N PRO A 180 6.70 2.00 25.58
CA PRO A 180 5.50 1.18 25.54
C PRO A 180 5.73 -0.07 24.67
N PRO A 181 5.38 -1.28 25.13
CA PRO A 181 5.58 -2.50 24.37
C PRO A 181 4.63 -2.55 23.14
N PRO A 182 5.05 -3.13 22.01
CA PRO A 182 4.13 -3.46 20.94
C PRO A 182 3.19 -4.60 21.36
N PRO A 183 2.00 -4.71 20.77
CA PRO A 183 1.08 -5.82 21.01
C PRO A 183 1.69 -7.17 20.56
N VAL A 184 1.21 -8.27 21.17
CA VAL A 184 1.66 -9.63 20.88
C VAL A 184 0.74 -10.32 19.86
N GLY A 185 1.34 -11.14 18.99
CA GLY A 185 0.60 -11.95 18.01
C GLY A 185 -0.08 -11.17 16.88
N TRP A 186 -0.71 -11.90 15.97
CA TRP A 186 -1.43 -11.36 14.80
C TRP A 186 -2.91 -11.08 15.08
N ALA A 187 -3.51 -11.77 16.06
CA ALA A 187 -4.91 -11.59 16.44
C ALA A 187 -5.24 -10.16 16.89
N TRP A 188 -4.29 -9.47 17.56
CA TRP A 188 -4.43 -8.04 17.87
C TRP A 188 -4.55 -7.18 16.60
N SER A 189 -3.74 -7.47 15.58
CA SER A 189 -3.75 -6.78 14.28
C SER A 189 -5.04 -7.04 13.50
N LEU A 190 -5.54 -8.28 13.54
CA LEU A 190 -6.86 -8.64 13.01
C LEU A 190 -7.97 -7.87 13.74
N ASN A 191 -7.89 -7.72 15.06
CA ASN A 191 -8.87 -6.96 15.83
C ASN A 191 -8.80 -5.45 15.52
N GLN A 192 -7.61 -4.86 15.37
CA GLN A 192 -7.44 -3.50 14.86
C GLN A 192 -8.12 -3.34 13.48
N PHE A 193 -7.78 -4.19 12.51
CA PHE A 193 -8.42 -4.21 11.19
C PHE A 193 -9.95 -4.36 11.29
N ARG A 194 -10.44 -5.20 12.20
CA ARG A 194 -11.87 -5.36 12.49
C ARG A 194 -12.51 -4.15 13.20
N THR A 195 -11.77 -3.20 13.76
CA THR A 195 -12.31 -1.91 14.24
C THR A 195 -12.37 -0.83 13.16
N PHE A 196 -11.60 -0.95 12.07
CA PHE A 196 -11.61 0.03 10.98
C PHE A 196 -12.96 0.05 10.26
N ARG A 197 -13.53 1.25 10.11
CA ARG A 197 -14.85 1.50 9.52
C ARG A 197 -14.81 2.80 8.74
N TRP A 198 -15.43 2.82 7.56
CA TRP A 198 -15.70 4.09 6.90
C TRP A 198 -16.80 4.82 7.70
N ASN A 199 -16.63 6.12 7.89
CA ASN A 199 -17.79 7.00 7.98
C ASN A 199 -18.68 6.77 6.74
N LEU A 200 -20.00 6.73 6.88
CA LEU A 200 -20.83 5.85 6.05
C LEU A 200 -21.26 6.41 4.68
N THR A 201 -20.38 7.14 4.02
CA THR A 201 -20.61 7.73 2.71
C THR A 201 -20.09 6.87 1.52
N ALA A 202 -19.33 5.78 1.72
CA ALA A 202 -18.85 4.90 0.63
C ALA A 202 -18.38 3.46 1.05
N SER A 203 -17.69 2.70 0.15
CA SER A 203 -17.14 1.31 0.27
C SER A 203 -16.05 0.97 -0.81
N ALA A 204 -15.15 -0.06 -0.80
CA ALA A 204 -14.70 -1.10 0.16
C ALA A 204 -13.50 -2.01 -0.37
N ALA A 205 -12.96 -2.93 0.48
CA ALA A 205 -12.50 -4.34 0.15
C ALA A 205 -11.01 -4.63 -0.38
N ARG A 206 -10.33 -5.84 -0.43
CA ARG A 206 -10.30 -7.15 0.36
C ARG A 206 -9.11 -8.26 0.16
N PRO A 207 -8.99 -9.19 -0.86
CA PRO A 207 -8.22 -10.53 -0.98
C PRO A 207 -6.73 -10.66 -1.46
N ASN A 208 -6.03 -11.83 -1.71
CA ASN A 208 -6.28 -13.32 -1.89
C ASN A 208 -5.06 -14.30 -1.50
N PRO A 209 -5.05 -15.68 -1.66
CA PRO A 209 -4.00 -16.63 -1.13
C PRO A 209 -2.85 -17.09 -2.09
N GLN A 210 -1.91 -17.97 -1.64
CA GLN A 210 -0.59 -18.30 -2.28
C GLN A 210 0.02 -19.70 -1.94
N ASP A 211 1.02 -20.19 -2.72
CA ASP A 211 1.92 -21.36 -2.44
C ASP A 211 3.31 -21.26 -3.20
N GLU A 212 4.20 -22.28 -3.13
CA GLU A 212 5.64 -22.32 -3.60
C GLU A 212 6.00 -23.48 -4.59
N VAL A 213 6.98 -23.29 -5.52
CA VAL A 213 7.40 -24.25 -6.60
C VAL A 213 8.91 -24.17 -6.97
N ASP A 214 9.46 -25.21 -7.61
CA ASP A 214 10.76 -25.30 -8.34
C ASP A 214 12.07 -24.95 -7.59
N GLY A 215 12.07 -24.96 -6.26
CA GLY A 215 13.29 -24.75 -5.45
C GLY A 215 13.89 -23.33 -5.55
N LYS A 216 13.25 -22.45 -6.30
CA LYS A 216 13.48 -20.99 -6.35
C LYS A 216 12.17 -20.34 -5.96
N LEU A 217 12.17 -19.56 -4.88
CA LEU A 217 10.97 -18.93 -4.37
C LEU A 217 10.32 -18.07 -5.46
N ARG A 218 9.14 -18.49 -5.91
CA ARG A 218 8.19 -17.74 -6.74
C ARG A 218 6.90 -17.61 -5.95
N TYR A 219 6.08 -16.63 -6.31
CA TYR A 219 4.73 -16.49 -5.80
C TYR A 219 3.76 -16.34 -6.97
N ALA A 220 2.60 -16.98 -6.84
CA ALA A 220 1.56 -17.00 -7.86
C ALA A 220 0.23 -16.39 -7.39
N LEU A 221 -0.63 -16.13 -8.37
CA LEU A 221 -2.07 -15.93 -8.23
C LEU A 221 -2.74 -17.04 -9.05
N ASN A 222 -3.68 -17.79 -8.45
CA ASN A 222 -4.40 -18.92 -9.07
C ASN A 222 -3.54 -19.89 -9.93
N GLY A 223 -2.30 -20.18 -9.51
CA GLY A 223 -1.38 -21.09 -10.20
C GLY A 223 -0.45 -20.45 -11.25
N VAL A 224 -0.56 -19.14 -11.50
CA VAL A 224 0.31 -18.40 -12.44
C VAL A 224 1.16 -17.37 -11.68
N SER A 225 2.46 -17.35 -11.92
CA SER A 225 3.41 -16.36 -11.39
C SER A 225 3.73 -15.33 -12.45
N HIS A 226 3.56 -14.04 -12.15
CA HIS A 226 3.72 -12.98 -13.13
C HIS A 226 5.20 -12.75 -13.47
N ASP A 227 5.51 -12.84 -14.77
CA ASP A 227 6.83 -12.56 -15.29
C ASP A 227 7.04 -11.07 -15.60
N ASN A 228 8.21 -10.54 -15.28
CA ASN A 228 8.64 -9.18 -15.59
C ASN A 228 9.63 -9.12 -16.77
N GLU A 229 9.95 -10.25 -17.41
CA GLU A 229 10.95 -10.34 -18.49
C GLU A 229 10.40 -9.95 -19.89
N PHE A 230 9.33 -9.14 -19.95
CA PHE A 230 8.89 -8.46 -21.17
C PHE A 230 9.87 -7.34 -21.57
N LYS A 231 10.10 -7.17 -22.88
CA LYS A 231 11.05 -6.15 -23.40
C LYS A 231 10.42 -4.77 -23.43
N THR A 232 9.16 -4.72 -23.85
CA THR A 232 8.37 -3.50 -23.97
C THR A 232 7.42 -3.39 -22.79
N PRO A 233 7.40 -2.27 -22.03
CA PRO A 233 6.40 -2.05 -20.98
C PRO A 233 4.98 -2.26 -21.50
N LEU A 234 4.16 -3.01 -20.76
CA LEU A 234 2.84 -3.50 -21.21
C LEU A 234 1.94 -2.40 -21.81
N LYS A 235 1.93 -1.19 -21.23
CA LYS A 235 1.17 -0.04 -21.75
C LYS A 235 1.72 0.51 -23.07
N LEU A 236 3.03 0.50 -23.28
CA LEU A 236 3.64 0.86 -24.57
C LEU A 236 3.34 -0.20 -25.62
N ALA A 237 3.43 -1.49 -25.26
CA ALA A 237 3.10 -2.59 -26.16
C ALA A 237 1.63 -2.52 -26.61
N GLU A 238 0.72 -2.17 -25.71
CA GLU A 238 -0.70 -1.90 -26.01
C GLU A 238 -0.89 -0.65 -26.89
N TYR A 239 -0.33 0.50 -26.51
CA TYR A 239 -0.48 1.77 -27.25
C TYR A 239 0.06 1.69 -28.68
N PHE A 240 1.21 1.03 -28.88
CA PHE A 240 1.81 0.77 -30.19
C PHE A 240 1.18 -0.42 -30.94
N ASN A 241 0.10 -1.03 -30.42
CA ASN A 241 -0.62 -2.17 -31.02
C ASN A 241 0.28 -3.40 -31.30
N ILE A 242 1.31 -3.61 -30.47
CA ILE A 242 2.19 -4.79 -30.51
C ILE A 242 1.98 -5.76 -29.35
N ALA A 243 0.95 -5.55 -28.50
CA ALA A 243 0.67 -6.34 -27.29
C ALA A 243 0.83 -7.87 -27.49
N LYS A 244 0.30 -8.41 -28.60
CA LYS A 244 0.40 -9.83 -28.99
C LYS A 244 1.83 -10.39 -29.16
N LYS A 245 2.87 -9.54 -29.15
CA LYS A 245 4.29 -9.96 -29.14
C LYS A 245 4.87 -10.11 -27.73
N GLU A 246 4.27 -9.45 -26.74
CA GLU A 246 4.82 -9.28 -25.38
C GLU A 246 3.95 -9.98 -24.33
N PHE A 247 2.63 -10.06 -24.53
CA PHE A 247 1.71 -10.73 -23.62
C PHE A 247 0.41 -11.20 -24.29
N GLU A 248 -0.24 -12.18 -23.64
CA GLU A 248 -1.62 -12.57 -23.89
C GLU A 248 -2.52 -12.02 -22.77
N TYR A 249 -3.81 -11.83 -23.06
CA TYR A 249 -4.81 -11.45 -22.06
C TYR A 249 -5.36 -12.68 -21.33
N ASP A 250 -5.86 -12.47 -20.11
CA ASP A 250 -6.70 -13.41 -19.35
C ASP A 250 -6.03 -14.79 -19.14
N THR A 251 -4.70 -14.78 -18.99
CA THR A 251 -3.83 -15.98 -18.93
C THR A 251 -3.93 -16.78 -17.62
N ILE A 252 -4.82 -16.39 -16.71
CA ILE A 252 -5.00 -16.88 -15.33
C ILE A 252 -6.46 -17.31 -15.13
N PRO A 253 -6.74 -18.50 -14.54
CA PRO A 253 -8.11 -18.95 -14.33
C PRO A 253 -8.81 -18.18 -13.19
N ASP A 254 -10.12 -17.94 -13.31
CA ASP A 254 -10.98 -17.32 -12.27
C ASP A 254 -10.83 -17.99 -10.89
N ASN A 255 -10.76 -19.32 -10.90
CA ASN A 255 -10.67 -20.15 -9.70
C ASN A 255 -9.27 -20.76 -9.59
N PRO A 256 -8.68 -20.86 -8.37
CA PRO A 256 -7.45 -21.60 -8.17
C PRO A 256 -7.67 -23.11 -8.45
N PRO A 257 -6.70 -23.82 -9.04
CA PRO A 257 -6.79 -25.27 -9.23
C PRO A 257 -6.80 -26.00 -7.88
N GLN A 258 -7.49 -27.14 -7.80
CA GLN A 258 -7.57 -27.95 -6.56
C GLN A 258 -6.19 -28.44 -6.08
N ARG A 259 -5.25 -28.63 -7.01
CA ARG A 259 -3.84 -28.93 -6.76
C ARG A 259 -3.01 -28.20 -7.80
N THR A 260 -1.98 -27.47 -7.38
CA THR A 260 -1.02 -26.84 -8.31
C THR A 260 0.19 -27.77 -8.44
N GLU A 261 0.25 -28.57 -9.50
CA GLU A 261 1.37 -29.49 -9.73
C GLU A 261 2.54 -28.81 -10.46
N THR A 262 2.30 -27.67 -11.10
CA THR A 262 3.33 -26.80 -11.69
C THR A 262 2.79 -25.37 -11.72
N ILE A 263 3.61 -24.37 -11.36
CA ILE A 263 3.25 -22.95 -11.53
C ILE A 263 3.71 -22.50 -12.92
N GLN A 264 2.81 -21.90 -13.69
CA GLN A 264 3.17 -21.29 -14.97
C GLN A 264 3.81 -19.92 -14.73
N VAL A 265 4.95 -19.64 -15.35
CA VAL A 265 5.59 -18.31 -15.35
C VAL A 265 5.33 -17.63 -16.69
N LYS A 266 4.61 -16.51 -16.67
CA LYS A 266 4.23 -15.71 -17.86
C LYS A 266 3.68 -14.34 -17.44
N PRO A 267 3.59 -13.35 -18.34
CA PRO A 267 2.82 -12.14 -18.08
C PRO A 267 1.35 -12.45 -17.75
N ILE A 268 0.81 -11.72 -16.76
CA ILE A 268 -0.59 -11.78 -16.34
C ILE A 268 -1.21 -10.40 -16.55
N VAL A 269 -2.03 -10.27 -17.58
CA VAL A 269 -2.80 -9.05 -17.90
C VAL A 269 -4.26 -9.44 -18.08
N LEU A 270 -5.15 -8.91 -17.25
CA LEU A 270 -6.59 -9.09 -17.37
C LEU A 270 -7.18 -8.03 -18.31
N ASN A 271 -8.14 -8.41 -19.14
CA ASN A 271 -8.88 -7.50 -20.01
C ASN A 271 -10.17 -7.05 -19.32
N ALA A 272 -10.31 -5.74 -19.06
CA ALA A 272 -11.51 -5.16 -18.45
C ALA A 272 -12.15 -4.11 -19.36
N SER A 273 -13.47 -4.21 -19.54
CA SER A 273 -14.25 -3.18 -20.24
C SER A 273 -14.64 -2.04 -19.31
N ALA A 274 -14.44 -0.79 -19.75
CA ALA A 274 -14.86 0.38 -18.99
C ALA A 274 -16.39 0.45 -18.82
N LEU A 275 -16.87 0.51 -17.57
CA LEU A 275 -18.31 0.49 -17.25
C LEU A 275 -18.98 1.86 -17.52
N ARG A 276 -19.39 2.10 -18.78
CA ARG A 276 -20.28 3.23 -19.12
C ARG A 276 -21.69 3.02 -18.57
N LEU A 277 -22.24 4.04 -17.91
CA LEU A 277 -23.50 3.98 -17.14
C LEU A 277 -24.70 3.44 -17.95
N ASP A 278 -24.75 3.73 -19.25
CA ASP A 278 -25.86 3.37 -20.13
C ASP A 278 -26.06 1.85 -20.29
N HIS A 279 -24.99 1.05 -20.13
CA HIS A 279 -25.09 -0.41 -20.23
C HIS A 279 -25.86 -1.01 -19.05
N LEU A 280 -25.72 -0.46 -17.83
CA LEU A 280 -26.43 -0.92 -16.63
C LEU A 280 -27.96 -0.86 -16.79
N ARG A 281 -28.47 -0.02 -17.70
CA ARG A 281 -29.91 0.13 -17.98
C ARG A 281 -30.45 -0.85 -19.03
N LYS A 282 -29.58 -1.62 -19.73
CA LYS A 282 -29.97 -2.58 -20.77
C LYS A 282 -29.47 -4.02 -20.53
N SER A 283 -28.27 -4.22 -19.98
CA SER A 283 -27.64 -5.55 -19.85
C SER A 283 -28.04 -6.32 -18.59
N ARG A 284 -29.34 -6.50 -18.32
CA ARG A 284 -29.83 -7.20 -17.11
C ARG A 284 -29.64 -8.73 -17.14
N ASN A 285 -29.18 -9.31 -18.26
CA ASN A 285 -29.30 -10.76 -18.49
C ASN A 285 -28.21 -11.40 -19.36
N ARG A 286 -26.99 -10.82 -19.49
CA ARG A 286 -25.91 -11.45 -20.28
C ARG A 286 -24.48 -10.96 -19.99
N TYR A 287 -23.88 -11.42 -18.89
CA TYR A 287 -22.42 -11.52 -18.71
C TYR A 287 -22.10 -12.78 -17.88
N PRO A 288 -21.26 -13.71 -18.35
CA PRO A 288 -20.58 -14.67 -17.49
C PRO A 288 -19.40 -14.00 -16.76
N ILE A 289 -18.79 -14.71 -15.80
CA ILE A 289 -17.80 -14.22 -14.83
C ILE A 289 -18.45 -13.31 -13.74
N VAL A 290 -18.02 -13.50 -12.49
CA VAL A 290 -18.65 -12.95 -11.25
C VAL A 290 -20.13 -13.34 -11.07
N SER A 291 -20.43 -14.63 -11.15
CA SER A 291 -21.74 -15.16 -10.72
C SER A 291 -21.89 -15.08 -9.20
N PHE A 292 -22.50 -14.01 -8.69
CA PHE A 292 -23.72 -14.06 -7.84
C PHE A 292 -24.14 -12.65 -7.36
N ILE A 293 -25.03 -11.98 -8.11
CA ILE A 293 -25.78 -10.81 -7.58
C ILE A 293 -26.97 -11.32 -6.76
N ARG A 294 -26.69 -11.91 -5.59
CA ARG A 294 -27.65 -12.08 -4.49
C ARG A 294 -26.91 -12.22 -3.17
N LEU A 295 -27.44 -11.56 -2.13
CA LEU A 295 -26.93 -11.55 -0.75
C LEU A 295 -25.61 -10.79 -0.47
N LEU A 296 -25.61 -9.46 -0.63
CA LEU A 296 -24.63 -8.59 0.06
C LEU A 296 -25.26 -7.40 0.80
N LEU A 297 -26.30 -7.65 1.59
CA LEU A 297 -26.79 -6.70 2.62
C LEU A 297 -25.88 -6.65 3.87
N LEU A 298 -24.62 -7.10 3.74
CA LEU A 298 -23.71 -7.32 4.85
C LEU A 298 -22.83 -6.10 5.14
N ARG A 299 -23.32 -5.29 6.09
CA ARG A 299 -22.57 -4.25 6.83
C ARG A 299 -22.09 -3.07 5.99
N ARG A 300 -23.02 -2.13 5.80
CA ARG A 300 -22.76 -0.67 5.74
C ARG A 300 -21.56 -0.32 6.69
N ARG A 301 -20.53 0.42 6.21
CA ARG A 301 -19.26 0.85 6.90
C ARG A 301 -17.92 0.16 6.51
N VAL A 302 -17.78 -0.49 5.36
CA VAL A 302 -16.44 -0.92 4.85
C VAL A 302 -15.75 0.25 4.14
N ILE A 303 -14.41 0.37 4.21
CA ILE A 303 -13.63 1.56 3.81
C ILE A 303 -12.80 1.37 2.52
N SER A 304 -12.73 2.42 1.68
CA SER A 304 -11.83 2.46 0.50
C SER A 304 -10.39 2.72 0.91
N ARG A 305 -9.48 2.19 0.08
CA ARG A 305 -8.04 2.15 0.29
C ARG A 305 -7.34 1.57 -0.94
N HIS A 306 -6.06 1.87 -1.10
CA HIS A 306 -5.22 1.23 -2.12
C HIS A 306 -4.51 -0.04 -1.61
N THR A 307 -4.36 -0.24 -0.30
CA THR A 307 -3.70 -1.43 0.28
C THR A 307 -4.57 -2.18 1.29
N ILE A 308 -4.66 -3.51 1.16
CA ILE A 308 -5.32 -4.35 2.15
C ILE A 308 -4.46 -5.55 2.57
N GLN A 309 -4.44 -5.82 3.87
CA GLN A 309 -3.72 -6.94 4.45
C GLN A 309 -4.60 -8.21 4.52
N VAL A 310 -4.13 -9.30 3.91
CA VAL A 310 -4.74 -10.63 4.04
C VAL A 310 -4.09 -11.37 5.20
N PHE A 311 -4.90 -11.87 6.13
CA PHE A 311 -4.41 -12.56 7.32
C PHE A 311 -4.14 -14.06 7.06
N PRO A 312 -3.26 -14.72 7.83
CA PRO A 312 -3.00 -16.16 7.68
C PRO A 312 -4.28 -16.99 7.75
N LYS A 313 -4.41 -17.98 6.86
CA LYS A 313 -5.59 -18.87 6.74
C LYS A 313 -6.94 -18.12 6.64
N SER A 314 -6.93 -16.91 6.11
CA SER A 314 -8.10 -16.02 5.99
C SER A 314 -8.34 -15.59 4.54
N TRP A 315 -9.56 -15.14 4.24
CA TRP A 315 -10.00 -14.78 2.89
C TRP A 315 -10.95 -13.59 2.91
N ASP A 316 -11.13 -13.06 1.71
CA ASP A 316 -11.71 -11.77 1.42
C ASP A 316 -12.21 -11.76 -0.07
N VAL A 317 -12.96 -10.75 -0.54
CA VAL A 317 -13.39 -10.50 -1.96
C VAL A 317 -13.41 -8.97 -2.25
N ILE A 318 -12.65 -8.44 -3.24
CA ILE A 318 -12.61 -6.98 -3.57
C ILE A 318 -13.89 -6.54 -4.31
N LEU A 319 -14.22 -5.25 -4.22
CA LEU A 319 -15.02 -4.56 -5.23
C LEU A 319 -14.18 -3.43 -5.81
N LEU A 320 -13.76 -3.60 -7.06
CA LEU A 320 -13.15 -2.54 -7.88
C LEU A 320 -14.17 -2.11 -8.95
N MET A 321 -14.14 -0.83 -9.34
CA MET A 321 -14.90 -0.35 -10.50
C MET A 321 -13.90 0.09 -11.57
N PHE A 322 -13.94 -0.56 -12.73
CA PHE A 322 -13.12 -0.21 -13.87
C PHE A 322 -13.78 0.93 -14.65
N ASN A 323 -13.55 2.16 -14.18
CA ASN A 323 -14.06 3.41 -14.76
C ASN A 323 -12.93 4.39 -15.17
N ASN A 324 -11.68 3.92 -15.20
CA ASN A 324 -10.49 4.70 -15.51
C ASN A 324 -9.64 3.89 -16.50
N CYS A 325 -9.45 4.38 -17.73
CA CYS A 325 -8.79 3.60 -18.77
C CYS A 325 -7.26 3.59 -18.60
N GLY A 326 -6.60 2.59 -19.17
CA GLY A 326 -5.17 2.35 -19.06
C GLY A 326 -4.80 1.07 -18.31
N MET A 327 -3.50 0.95 -17.98
CA MET A 327 -2.86 -0.29 -17.54
C MET A 327 -2.50 -0.24 -16.05
N TRP A 328 -3.23 -0.99 -15.22
CA TRP A 328 -3.20 -0.87 -13.75
C TRP A 328 -2.55 -2.09 -13.08
N ASN A 329 -1.51 -1.89 -12.28
CA ASN A 329 -0.82 -2.97 -11.54
C ASN A 329 -1.51 -3.27 -10.20
N ILE A 330 -1.96 -4.52 -10.00
CA ILE A 330 -2.47 -5.02 -8.72
C ILE A 330 -1.44 -6.02 -8.17
N ARG A 331 -0.82 -5.70 -7.03
CA ARG A 331 0.33 -6.45 -6.52
C ARG A 331 0.38 -6.55 -4.99
N SER A 332 1.26 -7.44 -4.52
CA SER A 332 1.76 -7.38 -3.15
C SER A 332 2.64 -6.14 -2.93
N GLU A 333 2.33 -5.29 -1.94
CA GLU A 333 3.30 -4.26 -1.50
C GLU A 333 4.45 -4.84 -0.67
N VAL A 334 4.44 -6.15 -0.38
CA VAL A 334 5.61 -6.90 0.07
C VAL A 334 6.51 -7.16 -1.14
N TRP A 335 7.67 -6.51 -1.19
CA TRP A 335 8.59 -6.52 -2.32
C TRP A 335 9.09 -7.92 -2.68
N ASP A 336 9.42 -8.75 -1.68
CA ASP A 336 9.76 -10.16 -1.88
C ASP A 336 8.67 -10.91 -2.65
N ARG A 337 7.40 -10.57 -2.43
CA ARG A 337 6.26 -11.21 -3.08
C ARG A 337 6.01 -10.68 -4.48
N PHE A 338 5.94 -9.36 -4.63
CA PHE A 338 5.74 -8.71 -5.94
C PHE A 338 6.85 -9.04 -6.94
N TYR A 339 8.11 -8.90 -6.53
CA TYR A 339 9.27 -9.10 -7.40
C TYR A 339 9.40 -10.56 -7.86
N LEU A 340 9.02 -11.52 -7.00
CA LEU A 340 9.00 -12.95 -7.29
C LEU A 340 7.64 -13.42 -7.87
N GLY A 341 6.79 -12.50 -8.32
CA GLY A 341 5.65 -12.79 -9.21
C GLY A 341 4.23 -12.63 -8.64
N GLN A 342 4.04 -12.23 -7.37
CA GLN A 342 2.70 -11.94 -6.83
C GLN A 342 2.19 -10.56 -7.26
N GLN A 343 1.80 -10.47 -8.53
CA GLN A 343 1.14 -9.34 -9.14
C GLN A 343 0.31 -9.78 -10.35
N LEU A 344 -0.54 -8.90 -10.83
CA LEU A 344 -1.11 -8.92 -12.17
C LEU A 344 -1.30 -7.48 -12.66
N TYR A 345 -1.60 -7.31 -13.93
CA TYR A 345 -2.08 -6.06 -14.47
C TYR A 345 -3.53 -6.21 -14.92
N VAL A 346 -4.26 -5.10 -14.94
CA VAL A 346 -5.58 -4.99 -15.57
C VAL A 346 -5.50 -3.89 -16.62
N SER A 347 -5.75 -4.23 -17.88
CA SER A 347 -5.99 -3.23 -18.92
C SER A 347 -7.45 -2.84 -18.90
N VAL A 348 -7.73 -1.54 -18.93
CA VAL A 348 -9.07 -0.97 -19.10
C VAL A 348 -9.05 -0.17 -20.41
N LEU A 349 -9.59 -0.74 -21.48
CA LEU A 349 -9.42 -0.19 -22.84
C LEU A 349 -10.38 0.97 -23.14
N SER A 350 -9.87 2.09 -23.68
CA SER A 350 -10.71 3.09 -24.35
C SER A 350 -11.10 2.58 -25.73
N LEU A 351 -12.31 2.00 -25.84
CA LEU A 351 -12.88 1.50 -27.09
C LEU A 351 -13.01 2.58 -28.18
N ASN A 352 -13.03 3.86 -27.79
CA ASN A 352 -13.17 5.00 -28.69
C ASN A 352 -11.82 5.70 -29.00
N LEU A 353 -10.72 5.31 -28.35
CA LEU A 353 -9.43 6.02 -28.37
C LEU A 353 -9.60 7.53 -28.13
N SER A 354 -10.26 7.91 -27.02
CA SER A 354 -10.62 9.30 -26.74
C SER A 354 -9.89 9.88 -25.53
N THR A 355 -9.48 11.15 -25.63
CA THR A 355 -8.78 11.89 -24.57
C THR A 355 -9.59 12.04 -23.28
N LYS A 356 -10.90 11.79 -23.33
CA LYS A 356 -11.81 11.74 -22.18
C LYS A 356 -11.74 10.43 -21.38
N ASP A 357 -11.33 9.34 -22.03
CA ASP A 357 -11.22 8.01 -21.42
C ASP A 357 -9.80 7.76 -20.89
N GLU A 358 -8.77 8.07 -21.70
CA GLU A 358 -7.33 7.95 -21.38
C GLU A 358 -6.53 9.05 -22.13
N TYR A 359 -5.47 9.58 -21.51
CA TYR A 359 -4.61 10.59 -22.14
C TYR A 359 -3.62 9.97 -23.14
N ASN A 360 -3.23 10.76 -24.14
CA ASN A 360 -2.10 10.41 -25.01
C ASN A 360 -0.79 10.29 -24.23
N ILE A 361 0.12 9.47 -24.76
CA ILE A 361 1.49 9.39 -24.24
C ILE A 361 2.19 10.77 -24.39
N PRO A 362 2.92 11.26 -23.38
CA PRO A 362 3.71 12.48 -23.50
C PRO A 362 4.70 12.44 -24.66
N GLU A 363 4.98 13.59 -25.28
CA GLU A 363 5.84 13.63 -26.46
C GLU A 363 7.31 13.28 -26.15
N ASP A 364 7.75 13.59 -24.92
CA ASP A 364 9.06 13.31 -24.34
C ASP A 364 9.16 11.94 -23.64
N ALA A 365 8.10 11.13 -23.68
CA ALA A 365 8.07 9.84 -22.99
C ALA A 365 9.16 8.88 -23.50
N GLN A 366 9.95 8.36 -22.57
CA GLN A 366 11.04 7.43 -22.87
C GLN A 366 10.50 6.10 -23.42
N LEU A 367 10.88 5.79 -24.67
CA LEU A 367 10.57 4.53 -25.33
C LEU A 367 11.67 3.49 -25.04
N CYS A 368 11.28 2.23 -24.87
CA CYS A 368 12.18 1.10 -24.68
C CYS A 368 11.56 -0.20 -25.20
N GLY A 369 12.39 -1.22 -25.45
CA GLY A 369 11.95 -2.47 -26.08
C GLY A 369 11.69 -2.33 -27.57
N ASP A 370 10.74 -3.11 -28.09
CA ASP A 370 10.47 -3.25 -29.52
C ASP A 370 9.75 -2.02 -30.14
N VAL A 371 9.41 -0.99 -29.35
CA VAL A 371 8.77 0.26 -29.82
C VAL A 371 9.74 1.40 -30.15
N ILE A 372 11.03 1.29 -29.82
CA ILE A 372 12.02 2.39 -29.98
C ILE A 372 12.08 2.92 -31.42
N SER A 373 12.00 2.02 -32.41
CA SER A 373 12.08 2.33 -33.84
C SER A 373 10.73 2.41 -34.55
N LEU A 374 9.61 2.31 -33.82
CA LEU A 374 8.28 2.39 -34.41
C LEU A 374 7.81 3.85 -34.52
N PRO A 375 7.07 4.21 -35.60
CA PRO A 375 6.40 5.50 -35.65
C PRO A 375 5.38 5.60 -34.50
N LYS A 376 5.26 6.79 -33.89
CA LYS A 376 4.26 7.03 -32.85
C LYS A 376 2.85 6.77 -33.42
N PRO A 377 1.98 6.02 -32.71
CA PRO A 377 0.58 5.83 -33.09
C PRO A 377 -0.16 7.15 -33.28
N LYS A 378 -1.25 7.12 -34.04
CA LYS A 378 -2.15 8.29 -34.14
C LYS A 378 -2.66 8.65 -32.73
N PRO A 379 -2.57 9.91 -32.29
CA PRO A 379 -3.08 10.31 -30.99
C PRO A 379 -4.59 10.11 -30.89
N TYR A 380 -5.02 9.78 -29.67
CA TYR A 380 -6.42 9.73 -29.23
C TYR A 380 -7.08 11.10 -29.38
N THR A 381 -8.41 11.12 -29.56
CA THR A 381 -9.24 12.32 -29.78
C THR A 381 -10.36 12.44 -28.75
#